data_AF-A0A2Z2HJJ3-F1
#
_entry.id   AF-A0A2Z2HJJ3-F1
#
_cell.length_a   1.000
_cell.length_b   1.000
_cell.length_c   1.000
_cell.angle_alpha   90.00
_cell.angle_beta   90.00
_cell.angle_gamma   90.00
#
_symmetry.space_group_name_H-M   'P 1'
#
loop_
_entity.id
_entity.type
_entity.pdbx_description
1 polymer ?
#
loop_
_entity_poly.entity_id
_entity_poly.type
_entity_poly.pdbx_seq_one_letter_code
_entity_poly.pdbx_strand_id
1 'polypeptide(L)'
;MDTEPKDVIVLGSIRRGKKKFSNIQNETRINPEELNSILEQLENSGFIKVEEKKGWFGKKIELKITDKGSDELDKKIVEIQNKWKEMQSIYESGDKQKLQQKMEENKSFLPTMMFFGVMDMMMFSMMFSMMGIGMSNFVGPENMPAESMDDGGMDDGGFDFDIGF
;
A
#
# COMPACT_ATOMS: atom_id res chain seq x y z
N MET A 1 12.98 -12.35 11.48
CA MET A 1 13.11 -11.59 10.23
C MET A 1 12.19 -10.40 10.37
N ASP A 2 12.70 -9.21 10.11
CA ASP A 2 11.85 -8.05 9.92
C ASP A 2 11.32 -8.10 8.49
N THR A 3 10.03 -8.40 8.33
CA THR A 3 9.37 -8.43 7.03
C THR A 3 9.24 -7.01 6.49
N GLU A 4 9.75 -6.76 5.29
CA GLU A 4 9.72 -5.43 4.68
C GLU A 4 8.29 -5.05 4.26
N PRO A 5 7.95 -3.75 4.14
CA PRO A 5 6.59 -3.32 3.78
C PRO A 5 6.03 -3.99 2.51
N LYS A 6 6.87 -4.17 1.47
CA LYS A 6 6.46 -4.82 0.22
C LYS A 6 6.20 -6.33 0.40
N ASP A 7 6.95 -7.01 1.26
CA ASP A 7 6.72 -8.41 1.60
C ASP A 7 5.35 -8.59 2.26
N VAL A 8 4.99 -7.68 3.18
CA VAL A 8 3.68 -7.69 3.85
C VAL A 8 2.56 -7.52 2.83
N ILE A 9 2.73 -6.64 1.84
CA ILE A 9 1.77 -6.45 0.73
C ILE A 9 1.61 -7.74 -0.09
N VAL A 10 2.71 -8.37 -0.50
CA VAL A 10 2.68 -9.64 -1.26
C VAL A 10 2.00 -10.75 -0.45
N LEU A 11 2.36 -10.89 0.84
CA LEU A 11 1.75 -11.88 1.73
C LEU A 11 0.25 -11.63 1.91
N GLY A 12 -0.17 -10.36 2.01
CA GLY A 12 -1.57 -9.95 2.02
C GLY A 12 -2.34 -10.28 0.74
N SER A 13 -1.73 -10.07 -0.43
CA SER A 13 -2.30 -10.46 -1.73
C SER A 13 -2.56 -11.97 -1.80
N ILE A 14 -1.61 -12.78 -1.34
CA ILE A 14 -1.75 -14.24 -1.28
C ILE A 14 -2.85 -14.64 -0.30
N ARG A 15 -2.92 -14.01 0.89
CA ARG A 15 -4.01 -14.26 1.87
C ARG A 15 -5.38 -13.96 1.29
N ARG A 16 -5.51 -12.91 0.47
CA ARG A 16 -6.75 -12.55 -0.26
C ARG A 16 -7.09 -13.51 -1.41
N GLY A 17 -6.27 -14.54 -1.63
CA GLY A 17 -6.55 -15.62 -2.58
C GLY A 17 -5.89 -15.46 -3.94
N LYS A 18 -4.95 -14.51 -4.13
CA LYS A 18 -4.12 -14.48 -5.34
C LYS A 18 -3.10 -15.61 -5.30
N LYS A 19 -3.32 -16.62 -6.13
CA LYS A 19 -2.50 -17.85 -6.15
C LYS A 19 -1.44 -17.88 -7.26
N LYS A 20 -1.45 -16.92 -8.19
CA LYS A 20 -0.56 -16.90 -9.36
C LYS A 20 0.33 -15.68 -9.32
N PHE A 21 1.58 -15.84 -9.74
CA PHE A 21 2.55 -14.75 -9.87
C PHE A 21 1.97 -13.52 -10.57
N SER A 22 1.42 -13.69 -11.78
CA SER A 22 0.85 -12.58 -12.55
C SER A 22 -0.29 -11.86 -11.85
N ASN A 23 -1.11 -12.58 -11.08
CA ASN A 23 -2.22 -11.98 -10.34
C ASN A 23 -1.73 -11.15 -9.17
N ILE A 24 -0.67 -11.59 -8.49
CA ILE A 24 -0.02 -10.85 -7.41
C ILE A 24 0.65 -9.62 -8.01
N GLN A 25 1.46 -9.80 -9.06
CA GLN A 25 2.13 -8.72 -9.78
C GLN A 25 1.17 -7.61 -10.22
N ASN A 26 0.02 -7.99 -10.80
CA ASN A 26 -0.98 -7.02 -11.26
C ASN A 26 -1.63 -6.25 -10.10
N GLU A 27 -1.80 -6.87 -8.94
CA GLU A 27 -2.38 -6.22 -7.76
C GLU A 27 -1.37 -5.33 -7.04
N THR A 28 -0.13 -5.81 -6.87
CA THR A 28 0.90 -5.12 -6.09
C THR A 28 1.72 -4.12 -6.91
N ARG A 29 1.67 -4.20 -8.24
CA ARG A 29 2.47 -3.40 -9.19
C ARG A 29 3.99 -3.55 -8.99
N ILE A 30 4.43 -4.58 -8.27
CA ILE A 30 5.85 -4.90 -8.06
C ILE A 30 6.41 -5.49 -9.35
N ASN A 31 7.62 -5.09 -9.73
CA ASN A 31 8.26 -5.60 -10.95
C ASN A 31 8.57 -7.11 -10.81
N PRO A 32 8.72 -7.85 -11.93
CA PRO A 32 8.86 -9.30 -11.87
C PRO A 32 10.06 -9.80 -11.04
N GLU A 33 11.21 -9.13 -11.15
CA GLU A 33 12.44 -9.56 -10.48
C GLU A 33 12.33 -9.40 -8.97
N GLU A 34 11.86 -8.23 -8.53
CA GLU A 34 11.60 -7.95 -7.12
C GLU A 34 10.51 -8.87 -6.56
N LEU A 35 9.42 -9.12 -7.29
CA LEU A 35 8.37 -10.02 -6.83
C LEU A 35 8.89 -11.45 -6.67
N ASN A 36 9.75 -11.94 -7.58
CA ASN A 36 10.37 -13.25 -7.43
C ASN A 36 11.24 -13.32 -6.16
N SER A 37 12.07 -12.30 -5.91
CA SER A 37 12.90 -12.23 -4.70
C SER A 37 12.05 -12.28 -3.42
N ILE A 38 10.95 -11.51 -3.37
CA ILE A 38 10.03 -11.51 -2.23
C ILE A 38 9.39 -12.89 -2.04
N LEU A 39 8.90 -13.51 -3.12
CA LEU A 39 8.27 -14.83 -3.03
C LEU A 39 9.25 -15.90 -2.54
N GLU A 40 10.50 -15.87 -3.01
CA GLU A 40 11.56 -16.77 -2.53
C GLU A 40 11.84 -16.56 -1.04
N GLN A 41 11.93 -15.30 -0.58
CA GLN A 41 12.11 -14.99 0.84
C GLN A 41 10.93 -15.45 1.70
N LEU A 42 9.70 -15.24 1.25
CA LEU A 42 8.49 -15.68 1.95
C LEU A 42 8.41 -17.22 2.03
N GLU A 43 8.83 -17.93 0.97
CA GLU A 43 8.89 -19.39 0.95
C GLU A 43 9.98 -19.91 1.90
N ASN A 44 11.19 -19.36 1.83
CA ASN A 44 12.31 -19.70 2.71
C ASN A 44 11.97 -19.44 4.20
N SER A 45 11.14 -18.42 4.46
CA SER A 45 10.64 -18.10 5.81
C SER A 45 9.52 -19.04 6.28
N GLY A 46 9.00 -19.89 5.39
CA GLY A 46 7.86 -20.77 5.63
C GLY A 46 6.52 -20.04 5.75
N PHE A 47 6.42 -18.79 5.26
CA PHE A 47 5.19 -18.00 5.26
C PHE A 47 4.27 -18.36 4.10
N ILE A 48 4.84 -18.86 3.02
CA ILE A 48 4.08 -19.39 1.88
C ILE A 48 4.59 -20.78 1.49
N LYS A 49 3.80 -21.46 0.66
CA LYS A 49 4.15 -22.72 0.00
C LYS A 49 3.83 -22.61 -1.48
N VAL A 50 4.73 -23.14 -2.31
CA VAL A 50 4.52 -23.36 -3.73
C VAL A 50 3.97 -24.77 -3.95
N GLU A 51 2.74 -24.88 -4.46
CA GLU A 51 2.13 -26.16 -4.82
C GLU A 51 2.12 -26.34 -6.33
N GLU A 52 2.70 -27.44 -6.82
CA GLU A 52 2.55 -27.87 -8.20
C GLU A 52 1.34 -28.80 -8.33
N LYS A 53 0.36 -28.41 -9.15
CA LYS A 53 -0.85 -29.20 -9.44
C LYS A 53 -0.92 -29.59 -10.90
N LYS A 54 -1.59 -30.70 -11.18
CA LYS A 54 -1.93 -31.07 -12.56
C LYS A 54 -3.19 -30.29 -13.00
N GLY A 55 -3.04 -29.41 -13.97
CA GLY A 55 -4.12 -28.71 -14.66
C GLY A 55 -4.43 -29.32 -16.02
N TRP A 56 -5.52 -28.85 -16.64
CA TRP A 56 -5.96 -29.33 -17.97
C TRP A 56 -4.93 -29.05 -19.07
N PHE A 57 -4.13 -27.99 -18.93
CA PHE A 57 -3.09 -27.59 -19.88
C PHE A 57 -1.65 -27.90 -19.39
N GLY A 58 -1.49 -28.79 -18.41
CA GLY A 58 -0.18 -29.16 -17.85
C GLY A 58 -0.01 -28.73 -16.38
N LYS A 59 1.23 -28.51 -15.94
CA LYS A 59 1.56 -28.15 -14.56
C LYS A 59 1.05 -26.75 -14.22
N LYS A 60 0.40 -26.60 -13.07
CA LYS A 60 -0.14 -25.35 -12.54
C LYS A 60 0.54 -25.07 -11.19
N ILE A 61 1.27 -23.97 -11.11
CA ILE A 61 1.87 -23.50 -9.87
C ILE A 61 0.84 -22.64 -9.12
N GLU A 62 0.60 -22.96 -7.85
CA GLU A 62 -0.25 -22.17 -6.94
C GLU A 62 0.52 -21.79 -5.68
N LEU A 63 0.52 -20.51 -5.36
CA LEU A 63 1.04 -19.94 -4.12
C LEU A 63 -0.04 -19.99 -3.05
N LYS A 64 0.31 -20.46 -1.85
CA LYS A 64 -0.57 -20.49 -0.69
C LYS A 64 0.12 -19.93 0.54
N ILE A 65 -0.61 -19.16 1.33
CA ILE A 65 -0.17 -18.74 2.66
C ILE A 65 -0.21 -19.93 3.63
N THR A 66 0.75 -19.99 4.56
CA THR A 66 0.76 -20.95 5.66
C THR A 66 0.13 -20.34 6.91
N ASP A 67 -0.18 -21.15 7.93
CA ASP A 67 -0.65 -20.64 9.23
C ASP A 67 0.37 -19.67 9.83
N LYS A 68 1.66 -20.03 9.78
CA LYS A 68 2.77 -19.15 10.19
C LYS A 68 2.78 -17.81 9.45
N GLY A 69 2.56 -17.84 8.13
CA GLY A 69 2.46 -16.63 7.32
C GLY A 69 1.23 -15.79 7.67
N SER A 70 0.11 -16.42 7.99
CA SER A 70 -1.11 -15.72 8.43
C SER A 70 -0.88 -15.02 9.78
N ASP A 71 -0.29 -15.72 10.74
CA ASP A 71 0.02 -15.17 12.07
C ASP A 71 0.99 -14.00 11.99
N GLU A 72 2.03 -14.10 11.15
CA GLU A 72 2.98 -13.00 10.94
C GLU A 72 2.30 -11.79 10.29
N LEU A 73 1.47 -12.03 9.29
CA LEU A 73 0.72 -10.97 8.63
C LEU A 73 -0.23 -10.26 9.61
N ASP A 74 -0.91 -10.97 10.49
CA ASP A 74 -1.78 -10.36 11.50
C ASP A 74 -1.01 -9.49 12.49
N LYS A 75 0.16 -9.93 12.96
CA LYS A 75 1.05 -9.11 13.80
C LYS A 75 1.46 -7.83 13.08
N LYS A 76 1.85 -7.93 11.81
CA LYS A 76 2.25 -6.77 11.00
C LYS A 76 1.08 -5.81 10.78
N ILE A 77 -0.13 -6.31 10.53
CA ILE A 77 -1.33 -5.46 10.41
C ILE A 77 -1.60 -4.70 11.71
N VAL A 78 -1.45 -5.34 12.87
CA VAL A 78 -1.59 -4.66 14.18
C VAL A 78 -0.51 -3.58 14.36
N GLU A 79 0.73 -3.86 13.99
CA GLU A 79 1.83 -2.87 14.00
C GLU A 79 1.48 -1.65 13.13
N ILE A 80 0.99 -1.89 11.92
CA ILE A 80 0.58 -0.86 10.95
C ILE A 80 -0.60 -0.04 11.48
N GLN A 81 -1.59 -0.68 12.10
CA GLN A 81 -2.72 0.00 12.74
C GLN A 81 -2.28 0.90 13.89
N ASN A 82 -1.31 0.46 14.69
CA ASN A 82 -0.78 1.27 15.79
C ASN A 82 0.00 2.49 15.27
N LYS A 83 0.79 2.32 14.19
CA LYS A 83 1.47 3.43 13.52
C LYS A 83 0.47 4.47 12.97
N TRP A 84 -0.64 4.02 12.38
CA TRP A 84 -1.70 4.92 11.93
C TRP A 84 -2.32 5.69 13.11
N LYS A 85 -2.72 4.99 14.18
CA LYS A 85 -3.28 5.62 15.39
C LYS A 85 -2.35 6.65 16.02
N GLU A 86 -1.04 6.40 16.05
CA GLU A 86 -0.06 7.37 16.54
C GLU A 86 -0.10 8.66 15.71
N MET A 87 -0.15 8.56 14.37
CA MET A 87 -0.30 9.74 13.50
C MET A 87 -1.63 10.45 13.71
N GLN A 88 -2.74 9.71 13.92
CA GLN A 88 -4.04 10.30 14.25
C GLN A 88 -3.98 11.12 15.54
N SER A 89 -3.39 10.58 16.61
CA SER A 89 -3.26 11.30 17.88
C SER A 89 -2.38 12.55 17.79
N ILE A 90 -1.33 12.53 16.95
CA ILE A 90 -0.50 13.72 16.71
C ILE A 90 -1.25 14.77 15.88
N TYR A 91 -2.04 14.34 14.90
CA TYR A 91 -2.91 15.24 14.14
C TYR A 91 -3.95 15.93 15.04
N GLU A 92 -4.61 15.17 15.93
CA GLU A 92 -5.57 15.70 16.91
C GLU A 92 -4.95 16.73 17.86
N SER A 93 -3.66 16.61 18.17
CA SER A 93 -2.96 17.59 19.00
C SER A 93 -2.63 18.89 18.27
N GLY A 94 -2.78 18.95 16.95
CA GLY A 94 -2.43 20.11 16.13
C GLY A 94 -0.92 20.31 15.92
N ASP A 95 -0.08 19.34 16.30
CA ASP A 95 1.39 19.47 16.21
C ASP A 95 1.89 19.08 14.81
N LYS A 96 1.95 20.07 13.93
CA LYS A 96 2.35 19.91 12.53
C LYS A 96 3.76 19.36 12.36
N GLN A 97 4.71 19.82 13.18
CA GLN A 97 6.11 19.42 13.07
C GLN A 97 6.29 17.96 13.46
N LYS A 98 5.66 17.56 14.57
CA LYS A 98 5.66 16.16 15.01
C LYS A 98 4.91 15.25 14.04
N LEU A 99 3.82 15.74 13.45
CA LEU A 99 3.06 14.97 12.44
C LEU A 99 3.92 14.72 11.21
N GLN A 100 4.60 15.75 10.70
CA GLN A 100 5.50 15.63 9.57
C GLN A 100 6.63 14.64 9.86
N GLN A 101 7.30 14.79 11.01
CA GLN A 101 8.36 13.87 11.42
C GLN A 101 7.87 12.42 11.47
N LYS A 102 6.72 12.19 12.13
CA LYS A 102 6.16 10.84 12.26
C LYS A 102 5.75 10.24 10.91
N MET A 103 5.26 11.08 9.99
CA MET A 103 4.90 10.65 8.64
C MET A 103 6.14 10.30 7.81
N GLU A 104 7.23 11.05 7.93
CA GLU A 104 8.51 10.76 7.30
C GLU A 104 9.13 9.46 7.84
N GLU A 105 9.13 9.26 9.16
CA GLU A 105 9.57 8.02 9.83
C GLU A 105 8.80 6.80 9.33
N ASN A 106 7.51 6.96 9.02
CA ASN A 106 6.63 5.88 8.58
C ASN A 106 6.40 5.86 7.05
N LYS A 107 7.15 6.64 6.27
CA LYS A 107 6.91 6.82 4.83
C LYS A 107 6.82 5.50 4.05
N SER A 108 7.69 4.55 4.36
CA SER A 108 7.72 3.22 3.73
C SER A 108 6.51 2.35 4.07
N PHE A 109 5.81 2.64 5.16
CA PHE A 109 4.60 1.92 5.59
C PHE A 109 3.31 2.51 4.99
N LEU A 110 3.34 3.73 4.44
CA LEU A 110 2.15 4.37 3.86
C LEU A 110 1.51 3.53 2.74
N PRO A 111 2.26 2.98 1.76
CA PRO A 111 1.70 2.08 0.76
C PRO A 111 1.04 0.83 1.38
N THR A 112 1.59 0.34 2.49
CA THR A 112 1.06 -0.82 3.18
C THR A 112 -0.24 -0.48 3.91
N MET A 113 -0.31 0.67 4.58
CA MET A 113 -1.55 1.17 5.20
C MET A 113 -2.67 1.32 4.18
N MET A 114 -2.37 1.88 3.00
CA MET A 114 -3.33 2.00 1.89
C MET A 114 -3.75 0.63 1.37
N PHE A 115 -2.80 -0.28 1.12
CA PHE A 115 -3.09 -1.62 0.63
C PHE A 115 -4.02 -2.42 1.56
N PHE A 116 -3.89 -2.27 2.88
CA PHE A 116 -4.75 -2.92 3.87
C PHE A 116 -5.99 -2.12 4.27
N GLY A 117 -6.17 -0.90 3.76
CA GLY A 117 -7.29 -0.03 4.13
C GLY A 117 -7.27 0.41 5.60
N VAL A 118 -6.08 0.48 6.21
CA VAL A 118 -5.90 0.99 7.58
C VAL A 118 -5.97 2.51 7.62
N MET A 119 -5.49 3.15 6.55
CA MET A 119 -5.47 4.60 6.39
C MET A 119 -6.79 5.09 5.80
N ASP A 120 -7.42 6.05 6.47
CA ASP A 120 -8.55 6.80 5.92
C ASP A 120 -8.02 7.91 5.00
N MET A 121 -8.37 7.86 3.72
CA MET A 121 -7.84 8.78 2.70
C MET A 121 -8.29 10.24 2.90
N MET A 122 -9.46 10.46 3.48
CA MET A 122 -9.96 11.81 3.78
C MET A 122 -9.22 12.40 4.98
N MET A 123 -9.00 11.60 6.03
CA MET A 123 -8.17 12.02 7.15
C MET A 123 -6.72 12.25 6.72
N PHE A 124 -6.20 11.39 5.86
CA PHE A 124 -4.86 11.55 5.30
C PHE A 124 -4.74 12.85 4.51
N SER A 125 -5.68 13.18 3.63
CA SER A 125 -5.64 14.46 2.90
C SER A 125 -5.74 15.68 3.83
N MET A 126 -6.54 15.61 4.89
CA MET A 126 -6.60 16.65 5.93
C MET A 126 -5.28 16.81 6.69
N MET A 127 -4.55 15.72 6.98
CA MET A 127 -3.20 15.78 7.57
C MET A 127 -2.22 16.52 6.64
N PHE A 128 -2.25 16.24 5.34
CA PHE A 128 -1.43 16.94 4.35
C PHE A 128 -1.74 18.43 4.26
N SER A 129 -3.04 18.77 4.19
CA SER A 129 -3.51 20.15 4.21
C SER A 129 -3.02 20.89 5.47
N MET A 130 -3.10 20.24 6.63
CA MET A 130 -2.62 20.80 7.89
C MET A 130 -1.11 21.08 7.87
N MET A 131 -0.29 20.19 7.30
CA MET A 131 1.16 20.37 7.19
C MET A 131 1.56 21.35 6.08
N GLY A 132 0.67 21.67 5.14
CA GLY A 132 0.98 22.53 4.00
C GLY A 132 1.95 21.89 2.99
N ILE A 133 1.99 20.55 2.94
CA ILE A 133 2.84 19.78 2.03
C ILE A 133 1.98 18.98 1.06
N GLY A 134 2.50 18.69 -0.14
CA GLY A 134 1.80 17.88 -1.14
C GLY A 134 1.86 16.38 -0.84
N MET A 135 0.74 15.66 -1.04
CA MET A 135 0.66 14.21 -0.84
C MET A 135 1.60 13.41 -1.76
N SER A 136 1.88 13.94 -2.95
CA SER A 136 2.82 13.37 -3.93
C SER A 136 4.25 13.24 -3.38
N ASN A 137 4.62 13.98 -2.33
CA ASN A 137 5.93 13.85 -1.69
C ASN A 137 6.09 12.53 -0.92
N PHE A 138 4.98 11.88 -0.57
CA PHE A 138 4.94 10.69 0.27
C PHE A 138 4.36 9.47 -0.44
N VAL A 139 3.42 9.68 -1.35
CA VAL A 139 2.74 8.62 -2.11
C VAL A 139 3.05 8.76 -3.59
N GLY A 140 3.71 7.74 -4.15
CA GLY A 140 3.94 7.66 -5.60
C GLY A 140 2.62 7.45 -6.37
N PRO A 141 2.52 7.93 -7.62
CA PRO A 141 1.32 7.78 -8.45
C PRO A 141 0.90 6.32 -8.65
N GLU A 142 1.84 5.39 -8.61
CA GLU A 142 1.61 3.96 -8.68
C GLU A 142 0.95 3.37 -7.42
N ASN A 143 0.94 4.09 -6.29
CA ASN A 143 0.32 3.66 -5.04
C ASN A 143 -0.99 4.40 -4.73
N MET A 144 -1.35 5.39 -5.55
CA MET A 144 -2.62 6.08 -5.40
C MET A 144 -3.79 5.25 -5.94
N PRO A 145 -4.94 5.23 -5.24
CA PRO A 145 -6.19 4.75 -5.81
C PRO A 145 -6.52 5.51 -7.10
N ALA A 146 -7.04 4.80 -8.11
CA ALA A 146 -7.40 5.41 -9.40
C ALA A 146 -8.45 6.53 -9.25
N GLU A 147 -9.30 6.44 -8.22
CA GLU A 147 -10.38 7.41 -7.93
C GLU A 147 -9.86 8.74 -7.37
N SER A 148 -8.67 8.76 -6.79
CA SER A 148 -8.02 9.97 -6.25
C SER A 148 -7.18 10.74 -7.29
N MET A 149 -7.12 10.28 -8.53
CA MET A 149 -6.41 10.94 -9.62
C MET A 149 -7.26 11.97 -10.38
N ASP A 150 -8.58 12.03 -10.15
CA ASP A 150 -9.52 12.84 -10.95
C ASP A 150 -9.85 14.21 -10.32
N ASP A 151 -9.48 14.46 -9.05
CA ASP A 151 -9.88 15.68 -8.32
C ASP A 151 -8.67 16.52 -7.88
N GLY A 152 -7.84 16.89 -8.86
CA GLY A 152 -6.67 17.75 -8.68
C GLY A 152 -6.54 18.89 -9.69
N GLY A 153 -7.60 19.13 -10.49
CA GLY A 153 -7.70 20.29 -11.35
C GLY A 153 -8.15 21.50 -10.52
N MET A 154 -7.18 22.24 -9.98
CA MET A 154 -7.40 23.57 -9.43
C MET A 154 -8.16 24.42 -10.44
N ASP A 155 -9.35 24.85 -10.01
CA ASP A 155 -10.08 26.01 -10.50
C ASP A 155 -9.15 27.22 -10.45
N ASP A 156 -8.61 27.61 -11.59
CA ASP A 156 -7.85 28.85 -11.75
C ASP A 156 -8.33 29.56 -13.01
N GLY A 157 -9.38 30.37 -12.81
CA GLY A 157 -9.41 31.76 -13.22
C GLY A 157 -9.19 32.10 -14.70
N GLY A 158 -10.28 32.45 -15.36
CA GLY A 158 -10.28 33.56 -16.32
C GLY A 158 -10.07 33.18 -17.78
N PHE A 159 -11.16 32.86 -18.47
CA PHE A 159 -11.30 33.16 -19.89
C PHE A 159 -12.56 34.01 -20.08
N ASP A 160 -12.36 35.33 -20.09
CA ASP A 160 -13.29 36.27 -20.69
C ASP A 160 -13.35 35.97 -22.20
N PHE A 161 -14.36 35.20 -22.62
CA PHE A 161 -14.76 35.16 -24.02
C PHE A 161 -15.88 36.18 -24.24
N ASP A 162 -15.46 37.41 -24.49
CA ASP A 162 -16.26 38.42 -25.19
C ASP A 162 -16.52 37.90 -26.62
N ILE A 163 -17.76 37.52 -26.90
CA ILE A 163 -18.27 37.39 -28.28
C ILE A 163 -19.39 38.41 -28.43
N GLY A 164 -18.99 39.64 -28.75
CA GLY A 164 -19.85 40.67 -29.30
C GLY A 164 -19.83 40.61 -30.83
N PHE A 165 -21.04 40.45 -31.39
CA PHE A 165 -21.52 40.71 -32.76
C PHE A 165 -20.52 40.97 -33.89
#